data_AF-A0AA40F2M0-F1
#
_entry.id   AF-A0AA40F2M0-F1
#
_cell.length_a   1.000
_cell.length_b   1.000
_cell.length_c   1.000
_cell.angle_alpha   90.00
_cell.angle_beta   90.00
_cell.angle_gamma   90.00
#
_symmetry.space_group_name_H-M   'P 1'
#
loop_
_entity.id
_entity.type
_entity.pdbx_description
1 polymer ?
#
loop_
_entity_poly.entity_id
_entity_poly.type
_entity_poly.pdbx_seq_one_letter_code
_entity_poly.pdbx_strand_id
1 'polypeptide(L)'
;MQLSNILLALAAATTALAAPAPAPAPADNFISTSLPSADLEARQSSSNKEIRVVLSNQSIELGSQTVFTDNGKRQDKKFSSPFGPIKTVELRLGKSVKATLRCQILDPKGNALTVKRGSNVSTTFADGGKGEWTLAKESKIGKIVCDPSFQK
;
A
#
# COMPACT_ATOMS: atom_id res chain seq x y z
N MET A 1 -42.26 53.56 -18.34
CA MET A 1 -41.13 54.52 -18.38
C MET A 1 -39.82 53.75 -18.21
N GLN A 2 -38.93 53.91 -19.20
CA GLN A 2 -37.46 53.74 -19.27
C GLN A 2 -36.79 52.54 -18.57
N LEU A 3 -36.14 51.60 -19.28
CA LEU A 3 -34.91 51.65 -20.13
C LEU A 3 -33.59 51.55 -19.36
N SER A 4 -32.70 50.71 -19.91
CA SER A 4 -31.23 50.61 -19.78
C SER A 4 -30.69 49.64 -18.71
N ASN A 5 -30.15 48.48 -19.10
CA ASN A 5 -28.79 48.23 -19.64
C ASN A 5 -27.65 48.62 -18.70
N ILE A 6 -26.86 47.63 -18.25
CA ILE A 6 -25.39 47.62 -18.39
C ILE A 6 -24.94 46.15 -18.38
N LEU A 7 -24.45 45.71 -19.54
CA LEU A 7 -23.58 44.57 -19.74
C LEU A 7 -22.25 44.84 -19.03
N LEU A 8 -21.76 43.93 -18.19
CA LEU A 8 -20.35 43.91 -17.80
C LEU A 8 -19.76 42.58 -18.25
N ALA A 9 -19.06 42.63 -19.39
CA ALA A 9 -18.26 41.54 -19.92
C ALA A 9 -17.01 41.38 -19.05
N LEU A 10 -16.88 40.25 -18.36
CA LEU A 10 -15.63 39.84 -17.73
C LEU A 10 -14.79 39.10 -18.79
N ALA A 11 -13.69 39.73 -19.20
CA ALA A 11 -12.70 39.13 -20.08
C ALA A 11 -11.96 38.01 -19.33
N ALA A 12 -12.06 36.78 -19.85
CA ALA A 12 -11.20 35.68 -19.44
C ALA A 12 -9.84 35.82 -20.13
N ALA A 13 -8.80 36.15 -19.35
CA ALA A 13 -7.42 36.13 -19.84
C ALA A 13 -6.90 34.69 -19.84
N THR A 14 -6.79 34.11 -21.02
CA THR A 14 -6.09 32.86 -21.31
C THR A 14 -4.58 33.11 -21.29
N THR A 15 -3.88 32.59 -20.28
CA THR A 15 -2.43 32.36 -20.36
C THR A 15 -2.20 30.85 -20.49
N ALA A 16 -2.01 30.40 -21.73
CA ALA A 16 -1.45 29.10 -22.03
C ALA A 16 0.06 29.14 -21.70
N LEU A 17 0.47 28.49 -20.61
CA LEU A 17 1.87 28.15 -20.42
C LEU A 17 2.19 26.95 -21.32
N ALA A 18 2.91 27.20 -22.40
CA ALA A 18 3.55 26.17 -23.19
C ALA A 18 4.52 25.38 -22.29
N ALA A 19 4.26 24.09 -22.11
CA ALA A 19 5.20 23.18 -21.46
C ALA A 19 6.44 23.03 -22.35
N PRO A 20 7.66 23.03 -21.78
CA PRO A 20 8.86 22.68 -22.52
C PRO A 20 8.77 21.21 -22.97
N ALA A 21 9.02 20.98 -24.25
CA ALA A 21 9.13 19.63 -24.80
C ALA A 21 10.23 18.85 -24.06
N PRO A 22 10.00 17.58 -23.68
CA PRO A 22 11.06 16.73 -23.14
C PRO A 22 12.10 16.46 -24.23
N ALA A 23 13.37 16.65 -23.89
CA ALA A 23 14.50 16.32 -24.74
C ALA A 23 14.48 14.82 -25.13
N PRO A 24 14.93 14.45 -26.34
CA PRO A 24 15.14 13.06 -26.70
C PRO A 24 16.26 12.48 -25.83
N ALA A 25 15.96 11.40 -25.11
CA ALA A 25 16.95 10.63 -24.38
C ALA A 25 17.99 10.05 -25.35
N PRO A 26 19.28 9.99 -24.97
CA PRO A 26 20.26 9.24 -25.74
C PRO A 26 19.87 7.76 -25.74
N ALA A 27 19.93 7.14 -26.92
CA ALA A 27 19.82 5.71 -27.08
C ALA A 27 21.07 5.05 -26.47
N ASP A 28 21.02 4.74 -25.18
CA ASP A 28 22.00 3.87 -24.54
C ASP A 28 21.85 2.48 -25.12
N ASN A 29 22.85 2.15 -25.94
CA ASN A 29 23.08 0.86 -26.55
C ASN A 29 23.46 -0.12 -25.42
N PHE A 30 22.47 -0.59 -24.68
CA PHE A 30 22.66 -1.61 -23.66
C PHE A 30 23.03 -2.91 -24.35
N ILE A 31 24.33 -3.18 -24.37
CA ILE A 31 24.92 -4.49 -24.64
C ILE A 31 24.21 -5.49 -23.73
N SER A 32 23.39 -6.33 -24.34
CA SER A 32 22.69 -7.46 -23.74
C SER A 32 23.73 -8.47 -23.25
N THR A 33 24.28 -8.21 -22.06
CA THR A 33 25.02 -9.21 -21.30
C THR A 33 23.98 -10.00 -20.53
N SER A 34 23.71 -11.20 -21.04
CA SER A 34 22.85 -12.20 -20.42
C SER A 34 23.26 -12.43 -18.97
N LEU A 35 22.49 -11.87 -18.04
CA LEU A 35 22.54 -12.23 -16.62
C LEU A 35 22.35 -13.75 -16.50
N PRO A 36 23.18 -14.45 -15.72
CA PRO A 36 23.03 -15.89 -15.53
C PRO A 36 21.68 -16.18 -14.87
N SER A 37 20.92 -17.12 -15.44
CA SER A 37 19.54 -17.46 -15.04
C SER A 37 19.38 -17.80 -13.55
N ALA A 38 20.44 -18.25 -12.89
CA ALA A 38 20.45 -18.55 -11.45
C ALA A 38 20.11 -17.34 -10.55
N ASP A 39 20.49 -16.12 -10.95
CA ASP A 39 20.21 -14.92 -10.16
C ASP A 39 18.74 -14.50 -10.28
N LEU A 40 18.12 -14.70 -11.46
CA LEU A 40 16.69 -14.49 -11.68
C LEU A 40 15.85 -15.49 -10.89
N GLU A 41 16.24 -16.76 -10.87
CA GLU A 41 15.54 -17.80 -10.10
C GLU A 41 15.61 -17.53 -8.59
N ALA A 42 16.74 -17.07 -8.07
CA ALA A 42 16.86 -16.68 -6.66
C ALA A 42 15.98 -15.46 -6.31
N ARG A 43 15.93 -14.45 -7.20
CA ARG A 43 15.08 -13.25 -7.02
C ARG A 43 13.58 -13.54 -7.20
N GLN A 44 13.21 -14.46 -8.09
CA GLN A 44 11.84 -14.93 -8.24
C GLN A 44 11.40 -15.81 -7.08
N SER A 45 12.29 -16.66 -6.56
CA SER A 45 12.02 -17.52 -5.41
C SER A 45 11.74 -16.71 -4.14
N SER A 46 12.50 -15.64 -3.89
CA SER A 46 12.28 -14.76 -2.74
C SER A 46 10.98 -13.95 -2.86
N SER A 47 10.66 -13.44 -4.05
CA SER A 47 9.41 -12.71 -4.31
C SER A 47 8.18 -13.62 -4.24
N ASN A 48 8.32 -14.89 -4.64
CA ASN A 48 7.23 -15.87 -4.59
C ASN A 48 6.79 -16.20 -3.16
N LYS A 49 7.69 -16.15 -2.18
CA LYS A 49 7.38 -16.40 -0.76
C LYS A 49 7.21 -15.12 0.05
N GLU A 50 7.09 -13.96 -0.60
CA GLU A 50 7.00 -12.69 0.10
C GLU A 50 5.60 -12.49 0.69
N ILE A 51 5.54 -12.00 1.92
CA ILE A 51 4.32 -11.47 2.54
C ILE A 51 4.57 -9.99 2.78
N ARG A 52 3.79 -9.12 2.16
CA ARG A 52 3.95 -7.66 2.28
C ARG A 52 2.73 -7.05 2.93
N VAL A 53 2.95 -6.39 4.06
CA VAL A 53 1.93 -5.60 4.74
C VAL A 53 2.21 -4.13 4.49
N VAL A 54 1.27 -3.44 3.84
CA VAL A 54 1.33 -2.01 3.56
C VAL A 54 0.42 -1.28 4.53
N LEU A 55 0.94 -0.30 5.24
CA LEU A 55 0.19 0.59 6.13
C LEU A 55 0.13 1.96 5.46
N SER A 56 -1.06 2.57 5.43
CA SER A 56 -1.26 3.85 4.76
C SER A 56 -2.22 4.78 5.52
N ASN A 57 -1.95 6.07 5.40
CA ASN A 57 -2.87 7.16 5.73
C ASN A 57 -2.66 8.31 4.73
N GLN A 58 -3.41 8.27 3.63
CA GLN A 58 -3.29 9.24 2.53
C GLN A 58 -3.63 10.67 2.96
N SER A 59 -4.44 10.87 3.99
CA SER A 59 -4.82 12.20 4.48
C SER A 59 -3.65 12.99 5.07
N ILE A 60 -2.55 12.32 5.44
CA ILE A 60 -1.33 12.90 5.99
C ILE A 60 -0.07 12.39 5.28
N GLU A 61 -0.23 11.84 4.08
CA GLU A 61 0.87 11.29 3.25
C GLU A 61 1.76 10.28 3.99
N LEU A 62 1.20 9.56 4.96
CA LEU A 62 1.94 8.60 5.79
C LEU A 62 1.82 7.19 5.22
N GLY A 63 2.95 6.50 5.08
CA GLY A 63 2.99 5.12 4.60
C GLY A 63 4.18 4.33 5.14
N SER A 64 4.00 3.02 5.31
CA SER A 64 5.09 2.10 5.63
C SER A 64 4.80 0.72 5.05
N GLN A 65 5.85 -0.03 4.75
CA GLN A 65 5.74 -1.40 4.28
C GLN A 65 6.58 -2.32 5.16
N THR A 66 6.01 -3.46 5.49
CA THR A 66 6.67 -4.51 6.26
C THR A 66 6.65 -5.79 5.44
N VAL A 67 7.84 -6.32 5.15
CA VAL A 67 8.01 -7.55 4.37
C VAL A 67 8.37 -8.71 5.29
N PHE A 68 7.76 -9.86 5.08
CA PHE A 68 8.10 -11.13 5.71
C PHE A 68 8.39 -12.17 4.63
N THR A 69 9.12 -13.23 5.00
CA THR A 69 9.38 -14.36 4.12
C THR A 69 8.60 -15.55 4.63
N ASP A 70 7.62 -16.03 3.87
CA ASP A 70 6.80 -17.16 4.26
C ASP A 70 7.64 -18.41 4.51
N ASN A 71 7.50 -18.94 5.72
CA ASN A 71 8.12 -20.17 6.19
C ASN A 71 7.06 -21.13 6.77
N GLY A 72 5.77 -20.85 6.52
CA GLY A 72 4.64 -21.64 7.03
C GLY A 72 4.43 -21.56 8.54
N LYS A 73 5.09 -20.63 9.24
CA LYS A 73 4.97 -20.44 10.69
C LYS A 73 4.47 -19.03 11.01
N ARG A 74 4.07 -18.83 12.26
CA ARG A 74 3.78 -17.50 12.82
C ARG A 74 5.02 -16.61 12.72
N GLN A 75 4.80 -15.37 12.31
CA GLN A 75 5.82 -14.33 12.25
C GLN A 75 5.28 -13.03 12.82
N ASP A 76 6.14 -12.27 13.49
CA ASP A 76 5.77 -10.95 13.97
C ASP A 76 6.91 -9.95 13.78
N LYS A 77 6.51 -8.71 13.56
CA LYS A 77 7.43 -7.57 13.47
C LYS A 77 6.89 -6.43 14.33
N LYS A 78 7.70 -6.05 15.31
CA LYS A 78 7.45 -4.92 16.20
C LYS A 78 8.13 -3.69 15.61
N PHE A 79 7.45 -2.54 15.67
CA PHE A 79 8.07 -1.27 15.33
C PHE A 79 8.92 -0.76 16.50
N SER A 80 10.06 -0.11 16.20
CA SER A 80 10.93 0.48 17.23
C SER A 80 10.23 1.60 18.00
N SER A 81 9.38 2.35 17.31
CA SER A 81 8.45 3.32 17.88
C SER A 81 7.04 3.09 17.31
N PRO A 82 5.97 3.45 18.04
CA PRO A 82 4.61 3.38 17.51
C PRO A 82 4.47 4.13 16.18
N PHE A 83 4.10 3.42 15.11
CA PHE A 83 3.96 4.00 13.77
C PHE A 83 2.51 4.43 13.50
N GLY A 84 2.28 5.63 12.99
CA GLY A 84 0.93 6.11 12.67
C GLY A 84 0.67 7.55 13.12
N PRO A 85 -0.56 8.02 12.93
CA PRO A 85 -1.79 7.23 12.89
C PRO A 85 -2.13 6.67 11.49
N ILE A 86 -2.58 5.41 11.43
CA ILE A 86 -2.86 4.65 10.21
C ILE A 86 -4.35 4.47 10.01
N LYS A 87 -4.80 4.51 8.75
CA LYS A 87 -6.21 4.39 8.36
C LYS A 87 -6.47 3.12 7.56
N THR A 88 -5.52 2.67 6.76
CA THR A 88 -5.66 1.55 5.85
C THR A 88 -4.51 0.57 5.97
N VAL A 89 -4.81 -0.71 5.70
CA VAL A 89 -3.83 -1.79 5.62
C VAL A 89 -4.09 -2.67 4.40
N GLU A 90 -3.04 -2.97 3.65
CA GLU A 90 -3.06 -3.96 2.58
C GLU A 90 -2.19 -5.15 2.95
N LEU A 91 -2.67 -6.36 2.63
CA LEU A 91 -1.84 -7.56 2.63
C LEU A 91 -1.66 -7.97 1.17
N ARG A 92 -0.41 -8.09 0.72
CA ARG A 92 -0.06 -8.62 -0.60
C ARG A 92 0.76 -9.90 -0.41
N LEU A 93 0.37 -10.95 -1.12
CA LEU A 93 1.00 -12.26 -1.01
C LEU A 93 1.74 -12.59 -2.31
N GLY A 94 2.95 -13.12 -2.16
CA GLY A 94 3.68 -13.78 -3.23
C GLY A 94 2.98 -15.06 -3.69
N LYS A 95 3.26 -15.49 -4.92
CA LYS A 95 2.56 -16.60 -5.59
C LYS A 95 2.62 -17.95 -4.85
N SER A 96 3.65 -18.16 -4.02
CA SER A 96 3.86 -19.38 -3.25
C SER A 96 3.36 -19.30 -1.80
N VAL A 97 2.76 -18.17 -1.40
CA VAL A 97 2.18 -18.01 -0.06
C VAL A 97 0.72 -18.47 -0.07
N LYS A 98 0.29 -19.16 0.98
CA LYS A 98 -1.10 -19.63 1.12
C LYS A 98 -2.06 -18.45 1.17
N ALA A 99 -3.06 -18.44 0.28
CA ALA A 99 -4.11 -17.42 0.24
C ALA A 99 -4.96 -17.35 1.52
N THR A 100 -4.93 -18.40 2.34
CA THR A 100 -5.58 -18.45 3.66
C THR A 100 -4.77 -17.76 4.76
N LEU A 101 -3.52 -17.35 4.51
CA LEU A 101 -2.71 -16.63 5.49
C LEU A 101 -3.44 -15.35 5.91
N ARG A 102 -3.50 -15.13 7.23
CA ARG A 102 -4.06 -13.91 7.79
C ARG A 102 -3.01 -13.20 8.64
N CYS A 103 -3.12 -11.88 8.67
CA CYS A 103 -2.35 -11.04 9.56
C CYS A 103 -3.29 -10.29 10.51
N GLN A 104 -2.72 -9.83 11.61
CA GLN A 104 -3.36 -9.03 12.63
C GLN A 104 -2.42 -7.86 12.95
N ILE A 105 -3.01 -6.68 13.13
CA ILE A 105 -2.27 -5.52 13.61
C ILE A 105 -2.62 -5.29 15.07
N LEU A 106 -1.59 -5.04 15.88
CA LEU A 106 -1.73 -4.68 17.28
C LEU A 106 -1.34 -3.22 17.52
N ASP A 107 -2.05 -2.57 18.43
CA ASP A 107 -1.70 -1.26 18.95
C ASP A 107 -0.43 -1.33 19.84
N PRO A 108 0.12 -0.18 20.30
CA PRO A 108 1.29 -0.17 21.19
C PRO A 108 1.07 -0.86 22.54
N LYS A 109 -0.19 -1.04 22.96
CA LYS A 109 -0.58 -1.74 24.19
C LYS A 109 -0.77 -3.25 23.97
N GLY A 110 -0.68 -3.74 22.72
CA GLY A 110 -0.86 -5.13 22.36
C GLY A 110 -2.30 -5.54 22.02
N ASN A 111 -3.25 -4.60 21.94
CA ASN A 111 -4.62 -4.90 21.58
C ASN A 111 -4.77 -5.05 20.06
N ALA A 112 -5.55 -6.04 19.62
CA ALA A 112 -5.86 -6.21 18.21
C ALA A 112 -6.74 -5.09 17.69
N LEU A 113 -6.38 -4.53 16.54
CA LEU A 113 -7.17 -3.50 15.88
C LEU A 113 -8.21 -4.12 14.95
N THR A 114 -9.44 -3.61 15.02
CA THR A 114 -10.52 -4.01 14.12
C THR A 114 -10.33 -3.38 12.74
N VAL A 115 -10.45 -4.20 11.71
CA VAL A 115 -10.39 -3.82 10.30
C VAL A 115 -11.70 -4.15 9.60
N LYS A 116 -12.00 -3.40 8.53
CA LYS A 116 -13.23 -3.49 7.75
C LYS A 116 -12.93 -3.49 6.26
N ARG A 117 -13.66 -4.32 5.50
CA ARG A 117 -13.67 -4.32 4.03
C ARG A 117 -15.05 -4.73 3.52
N GLY A 118 -15.80 -3.77 2.99
CA GLY A 118 -17.23 -3.94 2.74
C GLY A 118 -17.95 -4.33 4.03
N SER A 119 -18.78 -5.36 3.97
CA SER A 119 -19.50 -5.90 5.14
C SER A 119 -18.65 -6.79 6.06
N ASN A 120 -17.39 -7.08 5.72
CA ASN A 120 -16.52 -7.90 6.56
C ASN A 120 -15.86 -7.04 7.63
N VAL A 121 -16.05 -7.41 8.90
CA VAL A 121 -15.41 -6.81 10.07
C VAL A 121 -14.70 -7.92 10.83
N SER A 122 -13.41 -7.76 11.11
CA SER A 122 -12.61 -8.76 11.86
C SER A 122 -11.41 -8.08 12.52
N THR A 123 -10.73 -8.79 13.41
CA THR A 123 -9.44 -8.38 13.99
C THR A 123 -8.25 -8.98 13.24
N THR A 124 -8.53 -9.82 12.24
CA THR A 124 -7.55 -10.38 11.32
C THR A 124 -7.95 -10.06 9.89
N PHE A 125 -6.97 -9.95 9.00
CA PHE A 125 -7.19 -9.67 7.59
C PHE A 125 -6.37 -10.60 6.70
N ALA A 126 -6.92 -10.90 5.53
CA ALA A 126 -6.23 -11.60 4.44
C ALA A 126 -6.15 -10.68 3.22
N ASP A 127 -5.29 -11.01 2.27
CA ASP A 127 -5.20 -10.31 0.98
C ASP A 127 -6.55 -10.40 0.26
N GLY A 128 -7.01 -11.62 -0.01
CA GLY A 128 -8.30 -11.88 -0.64
C GLY A 128 -8.48 -11.23 -2.02
N GLY A 129 -7.42 -10.67 -2.62
CA GLY A 129 -7.43 -10.05 -3.95
C GLY A 129 -8.36 -8.84 -4.08
N LYS A 130 -8.73 -8.19 -2.96
CA LYS A 130 -9.74 -7.11 -2.93
C LYS A 130 -9.17 -5.77 -2.44
N GLY A 131 -7.85 -5.57 -2.52
CA GLY A 131 -7.18 -4.30 -2.20
C GLY A 131 -6.95 -4.09 -0.72
N GLU A 132 -7.24 -2.89 -0.20
CA GLU A 132 -6.96 -2.48 1.19
C GLU A 132 -8.11 -2.85 2.16
N TRP A 133 -7.80 -2.95 3.46
CA TRP A 133 -8.74 -2.91 4.57
C TRP A 133 -8.68 -1.55 5.24
N THR A 134 -9.79 -1.07 5.76
CA THR A 134 -9.86 0.16 6.57
C THR A 134 -9.87 -0.19 8.04
N LEU A 135 -9.06 0.48 8.86
CA LEU A 135 -9.15 0.38 10.31
C LEU A 135 -10.45 1.00 10.79
N ALA A 136 -11.16 0.34 11.71
CA ALA A 136 -12.40 0.85 12.28
C ALA A 136 -12.21 2.21 12.98
N LYS A 137 -10.99 2.46 13.47
CA LYS A 137 -10.54 3.73 14.02
C LYS A 137 -9.08 3.96 13.62
N GLU A 138 -8.76 5.18 13.20
CA GLU A 138 -7.38 5.59 12.93
C GLU A 138 -6.51 5.39 14.18
N SER A 139 -5.40 4.67 14.05
CA SER A 139 -4.66 4.15 15.20
C SER A 139 -3.15 4.10 14.97
N LYS A 140 -2.38 4.20 16.06
CA LYS A 140 -0.95 3.88 16.04
C LYS A 140 -0.75 2.37 16.07
N ILE A 141 0.28 1.91 15.40
CA ILE A 141 0.63 0.50 15.23
C ILE A 141 1.88 0.19 16.04
N GLY A 142 1.81 -0.84 16.88
CA GLY A 142 2.95 -1.32 17.66
C GLY A 142 3.59 -2.59 17.09
N LYS A 143 2.77 -3.49 16.52
CA LYS A 143 3.24 -4.79 16.03
C LYS A 143 2.31 -5.33 14.93
N ILE A 144 2.88 -6.03 13.97
CA ILE A 144 2.16 -6.85 12.97
C ILE A 144 2.46 -8.32 13.26
N VAL A 145 1.43 -9.16 13.24
CA VAL A 145 1.55 -10.61 13.41
C VAL A 145 0.89 -11.29 12.22
N CYS A 146 1.60 -12.14 11.50
CA CYS A 146 1.06 -12.98 10.43
C CYS A 146 1.14 -14.45 10.87
N ASP A 147 0.00 -15.13 10.90
CA ASP A 147 -0.10 -16.48 11.43
C ASP A 147 -1.06 -17.31 10.57
N PRO A 148 -0.63 -18.45 10.00
CA PRO A 148 -1.51 -19.34 9.24
C PRO A 148 -2.61 -19.96 10.10
N SER A 149 -2.52 -19.93 11.44
CA SER A 149 -3.56 -20.47 12.34
C SER A 149 -4.71 -19.49 12.59
N PHE A 150 -4.58 -18.22 12.18
CA PHE A 150 -5.65 -17.24 12.35
C PHE A 150 -6.87 -17.58 11.49
N GLN A 151 -8.05 -17.52 12.11
CA GLN A 151 -9.34 -17.74 11.46
C GLN A 151 -10.09 -16.42 11.26
N LYS A 152 -11.17 -16.46 10.47
CA LYS A 152 -11.99 -15.30 10.12
C LYS A 152 -12.76 -14.78 11.34
#